data_AF-A0A370DIR7-F1
#
_entry.id   AF-A0A370DIR7-F1
#
_cell.length_a   1.000
_cell.length_b   1.000
_cell.length_c   1.000
_cell.angle_alpha   90.00
_cell.angle_beta   90.00
_cell.angle_gamma   90.00
#
_symmetry.space_group_name_H-M   'P 1'
#
loop_
_entity.id
_entity.type
_entity.pdbx_description
1 polymer ?
#
loop_
_entity_poly.entity_id
_entity_poly.type
_entity_poly.pdbx_seq_one_letter_code
_entity_poly.pdbx_strand_id
1 'polypeptide(L)'
;MKRIEQLQYISKEHHQSLVLASKCKKIITKETEEVVRNFSRQLKLDFDVKWFRHFRIEEKTIFSVAEKKGKEISDLCQQLQKEHKVLEKMVEEISGGNYQMLPEFGQLLHDHTRLEERQLFPLVEQLFTGEELNNILQESES
;
A
#
# COMPACT_ATOMS: atom_id res chain seq x y z
N MET A 1 13.32 5.67 14.49
CA MET A 1 12.43 6.81 14.77
C MET A 1 11.06 6.26 15.09
N LYS A 2 10.39 6.70 16.16
CA LYS A 2 8.97 6.37 16.36
C LYS A 2 8.16 7.27 15.43
N ARG A 3 7.27 6.69 14.62
CA ARG A 3 6.29 7.42 13.82
C ARG A 3 5.39 8.23 14.74
N ILE A 4 4.91 9.39 14.28
CA ILE A 4 3.81 10.07 14.96
C ILE A 4 2.60 9.13 15.08
N GLU A 5 1.83 9.27 16.16
CA GLU A 5 0.75 8.34 16.53
C GLU A 5 -0.25 8.10 15.39
N GLN A 6 -0.53 9.16 14.65
CA GLN A 6 -1.42 9.23 13.48
C GLN A 6 -1.01 8.24 12.38
N LEU A 7 0.29 8.16 12.08
CA LEU A 7 0.82 7.29 11.01
C LEU A 7 1.11 5.87 11.52
N GLN A 8 1.08 5.62 12.83
CA GLN A 8 1.38 4.30 13.38
C GLN A 8 0.36 3.24 12.96
N TYR A 9 -0.91 3.61 12.80
CA TYR A 9 -1.92 2.67 12.32
C TYR A 9 -1.59 2.19 10.89
N ILE A 10 -1.36 3.13 9.97
CA ILE A 10 -1.02 2.84 8.57
C ILE A 10 0.33 2.09 8.49
N SER A 11 1.32 2.47 9.31
CA SER A 11 2.62 1.78 9.38
C SER A 11 2.49 0.32 9.86
N LYS A 12 1.50 -0.01 10.71
CA LYS A 12 1.22 -1.41 11.09
C LYS A 12 0.67 -2.21 9.92
N GLU A 13 -0.19 -1.60 9.10
CA GLU A 13 -0.70 -2.22 7.87
C GLU A 13 0.43 -2.43 6.85
N HIS A 14 1.37 -1.49 6.71
CA HIS A 14 2.58 -1.65 5.90
C HIS A 14 3.42 -2.86 6.30
N HIS A 15 3.58 -3.15 7.59
CA HIS A 15 4.27 -4.37 8.01
C HIS A 15 3.58 -5.63 7.48
N GLN A 16 2.25 -5.65 7.48
CA GLN A 16 1.47 -6.75 6.90
C GLN A 16 1.61 -6.80 5.37
N SER A 17 1.70 -5.64 4.68
CA SER A 17 1.96 -5.56 3.24
C SER A 17 3.32 -6.18 2.89
N LEU A 18 4.36 -5.91 3.68
CA LEU A 18 5.70 -6.48 3.47
C LEU A 18 5.73 -8.01 3.67
N VAL A 19 4.95 -8.52 4.63
CA VAL A 19 4.79 -9.98 4.82
C VAL A 19 4.09 -10.60 3.61
N LEU A 20 3.01 -9.98 3.14
CA LEU A 20 2.30 -10.41 1.93
C LEU A 20 3.22 -10.42 0.71
N ALA A 21 3.94 -9.31 0.48
CA ALA A 21 4.92 -9.17 -0.59
C ALA A 21 5.97 -10.30 -0.59
N SER A 22 6.55 -10.59 0.59
CA SER A 22 7.52 -11.69 0.76
C SER A 22 6.92 -13.06 0.43
N LYS A 23 5.64 -13.28 0.79
CA LYS A 23 4.91 -14.51 0.45
C LYS A 23 4.68 -14.63 -1.05
N CYS A 24 4.15 -13.60 -1.70
CA CYS A 24 3.90 -13.58 -3.14
C CYS A 24 5.16 -13.85 -3.96
N LYS A 25 6.32 -13.30 -3.54
CA LYS A 25 7.63 -13.53 -4.18
C LYS A 25 8.11 -14.98 -4.16
N LYS A 26 7.63 -15.80 -3.22
CA LYS A 26 8.20 -17.14 -2.96
C LYS A 26 7.21 -18.28 -3.20
N ILE A 27 5.91 -18.00 -3.21
CA ILE A 27 4.89 -19.06 -3.17
C ILE A 27 4.95 -19.98 -4.39
N ILE A 28 5.22 -19.45 -5.59
CA ILE A 28 5.31 -20.24 -6.82
C ILE A 28 6.44 -21.28 -6.78
N THR A 29 7.54 -20.99 -6.08
CA THR A 29 8.70 -21.89 -6.03
C THR A 29 8.67 -22.85 -4.84
N LYS A 30 7.70 -22.69 -3.94
CA LYS A 30 7.63 -23.41 -2.66
C LYS A 30 6.41 -24.29 -2.49
N GLU A 31 5.34 -24.01 -3.24
CA GLU A 31 4.04 -24.66 -3.05
C GLU A 31 3.57 -25.35 -4.32
N THR A 32 2.55 -26.20 -4.19
CA THR A 32 1.89 -26.81 -5.34
C THR A 32 1.05 -25.80 -6.12
N GLU A 33 0.79 -26.06 -7.39
CA GLU A 33 -0.04 -25.20 -8.24
C GLU A 33 -1.45 -24.98 -7.64
N GLU A 34 -2.05 -26.02 -7.06
CA GLU A 34 -3.36 -25.92 -6.39
C GLU A 34 -3.33 -24.91 -5.23
N VAL A 35 -2.29 -24.97 -4.38
CA VAL A 35 -2.10 -24.02 -3.27
C VAL A 35 -1.90 -22.60 -3.79
N VAL A 36 -1.11 -22.42 -4.86
CA VAL A 36 -0.88 -21.11 -5.49
C VAL A 36 -2.18 -20.52 -6.07
N ARG A 37 -2.99 -21.34 -6.73
CA ARG A 37 -4.30 -20.91 -7.28
C ARG A 37 -5.28 -20.53 -6.17
N ASN A 38 -5.34 -21.31 -5.10
CA ASN A 38 -6.19 -21.00 -3.94
C ASN A 38 -5.73 -19.70 -3.25
N PHE A 39 -4.41 -19.52 -3.09
CA PHE A 39 -3.85 -18.28 -2.57
C PHE A 39 -4.18 -17.07 -3.46
N SER A 40 -4.14 -17.23 -4.79
CA SER A 40 -4.45 -16.16 -5.74
C SER A 40 -5.90 -15.66 -5.60
N ARG A 41 -6.85 -16.56 -5.34
CA ARG A 41 -8.24 -16.19 -5.06
C ARG A 41 -8.39 -15.53 -3.69
N GLN A 42 -7.70 -16.04 -2.67
CA GLN A 42 -7.74 -15.44 -1.33
C GLN A 42 -7.12 -14.04 -1.34
N LEU A 43 -6.03 -13.84 -2.08
CA LEU A 43 -5.38 -12.53 -2.24
C LEU A 43 -6.39 -11.48 -2.71
N LYS A 44 -7.26 -11.81 -3.68
CA LYS A 44 -8.30 -10.92 -4.17
C LYS A 44 -9.29 -10.52 -3.08
N LEU A 45 -9.81 -11.51 -2.34
CA LEU A 45 -10.75 -11.26 -1.24
C LEU A 45 -10.13 -10.36 -0.15
N ASP A 46 -8.89 -10.64 0.24
CA ASP A 46 -8.18 -9.84 1.24
C ASP A 46 -7.90 -8.43 0.71
N PHE A 47 -7.57 -8.29 -0.58
CA PHE A 47 -7.28 -7.02 -1.22
C PHE A 47 -8.51 -6.11 -1.27
N ASP A 48 -9.66 -6.62 -1.68
CA ASP A 48 -10.90 -5.84 -1.80
C ASP A 48 -11.40 -5.31 -0.46
N VAL A 49 -11.15 -6.06 0.63
CA VAL A 49 -11.61 -5.67 1.97
C VAL A 49 -10.60 -4.77 2.66
N LYS A 50 -9.32 -5.12 2.60
CA LYS A 50 -8.28 -4.52 3.43
C LYS A 50 -7.41 -3.54 2.65
N TRP A 51 -6.74 -4.01 1.60
CA TRP A 51 -5.73 -3.20 0.90
C TRP A 51 -6.36 -2.07 0.09
N PHE A 52 -7.55 -2.30 -0.46
CA PHE A 52 -8.33 -1.24 -1.08
C PHE A 52 -8.68 -0.15 -0.05
N ARG A 53 -9.15 -0.51 1.15
CA ARG A 53 -9.43 0.47 2.21
C ARG A 53 -8.19 1.27 2.58
N HIS A 54 -7.05 0.60 2.76
CA HIS A 54 -5.77 1.22 3.07
C HIS A 54 -5.40 2.31 2.04
N PHE A 55 -5.35 1.97 0.75
CA PHE A 55 -5.04 2.91 -0.32
C PHE A 55 -6.03 4.09 -0.37
N ARG A 56 -7.32 3.83 -0.12
CA ARG A 56 -8.33 4.88 -0.10
C ARG A 56 -8.16 5.85 1.06
N ILE A 57 -7.70 5.39 2.22
CA ILE A 57 -7.37 6.27 3.35
C ILE A 57 -6.21 7.17 2.93
N GLU A 58 -5.11 6.61 2.43
CA GLU A 58 -3.92 7.37 2.02
C GLU A 58 -4.23 8.42 0.95
N GLU A 59 -4.96 8.03 -0.10
CA GLU A 59 -5.34 8.93 -1.19
C GLU A 59 -6.24 10.08 -0.72
N LYS A 60 -7.25 9.79 0.09
CA LYS A 60 -8.23 10.80 0.53
C LYS A 60 -7.67 11.73 1.60
N THR A 61 -6.76 11.22 2.42
CA THR A 61 -6.23 11.95 3.58
C THR A 61 -4.86 12.53 3.27
N ILE A 62 -3.82 11.70 3.31
CA ILE A 62 -2.42 12.12 3.23
C ILE A 62 -2.12 12.74 1.86
N PHE A 63 -2.46 12.06 0.76
CA PHE A 63 -2.04 12.52 -0.57
C PHE A 63 -2.76 13.82 -0.94
N SER A 64 -4.06 13.94 -0.63
CA SER A 64 -4.91 15.10 -1.00
C SER A 64 -4.41 16.43 -0.43
N VAL A 65 -3.73 16.40 0.72
CA VAL A 65 -3.13 17.57 1.37
C VAL A 65 -1.64 17.70 1.07
N ALA A 66 -0.91 16.57 1.03
CA ALA A 66 0.53 16.54 0.79
C ALA A 66 0.89 17.09 -0.59
N GLU A 67 0.13 16.72 -1.64
CA GLU A 67 0.37 17.17 -3.02
C GLU A 67 0.36 18.70 -3.18
N LYS A 68 -0.29 19.43 -2.28
CA LYS A 68 -0.39 20.90 -2.33
C LYS A 68 0.83 21.61 -1.71
N LYS A 69 1.73 20.89 -1.04
CA LYS A 69 2.85 21.48 -0.28
C LYS A 69 4.10 21.72 -1.13
N GLY A 70 4.25 21.07 -2.29
CA GLY A 70 5.38 21.28 -3.19
C GLY A 70 5.50 20.23 -4.28
N LYS A 71 6.31 20.53 -5.31
CA LYS A 71 6.47 19.66 -6.48
C LYS A 71 6.99 18.26 -6.14
N GLU A 72 8.00 18.16 -5.26
CA GLU A 72 8.61 16.87 -4.90
C GLU A 72 7.60 15.89 -4.28
N ILE A 73 6.89 16.31 -3.24
CA ILE A 73 5.88 15.47 -2.60
C ILE A 73 4.66 15.23 -3.51
N SER A 74 4.33 16.19 -4.38
CA SER A 74 3.27 16.01 -5.37
C SER A 74 3.60 14.91 -6.38
N ASP A 75 4.80 14.94 -6.94
CA ASP A 75 5.28 13.92 -7.89
C ASP A 75 5.31 12.53 -7.21
N LEU A 76 5.71 12.47 -5.93
CA LEU A 76 5.73 11.24 -5.14
C LEU A 76 4.33 10.66 -4.91
N CYS A 77 3.36 11.48 -4.47
CA CYS A 77 1.98 11.04 -4.28
C CYS A 77 1.34 10.55 -5.59
N GLN A 78 1.59 11.24 -6.71
CA GLN A 78 1.11 10.80 -8.02
C GLN A 78 1.72 9.47 -8.47
N GLN A 79 2.99 9.22 -8.14
CA GLN A 79 3.62 7.92 -8.38
C GLN A 79 2.91 6.83 -7.57
N LEU A 80 2.77 7.02 -6.26
CA LEU A 80 2.14 6.04 -5.36
C LEU A 80 0.70 5.74 -5.78
N GLN A 81 -0.09 6.76 -6.14
CA GLN A 81 -1.45 6.57 -6.64
C GLN A 81 -1.51 5.78 -7.96
N LYS A 82 -0.52 5.94 -8.85
CA LYS A 82 -0.42 5.11 -10.06
C LYS A 82 -0.08 3.66 -9.69
N GLU A 83 0.83 3.46 -8.74
CA GLU A 83 1.20 2.13 -8.25
C GLU A 83 -0.01 1.41 -7.61
N HIS A 84 -0.87 2.11 -6.86
CA HIS A 84 -2.13 1.53 -6.34
C HIS A 84 -2.98 0.92 -7.45
N LYS A 85 -3.21 1.66 -8.54
CA LYS A 85 -4.00 1.19 -9.69
C LYS A 85 -3.36 0.00 -10.40
N VAL A 86 -2.03 -0.01 -10.48
CA VAL A 86 -1.29 -1.15 -11.04
C VAL A 86 -1.47 -2.38 -10.15
N LEU A 87 -1.27 -2.25 -8.84
CA LEU A 87 -1.45 -3.32 -7.87
C LEU A 87 -2.88 -3.91 -7.91
N GLU A 88 -3.90 -3.05 -7.94
CA GLU A 88 -5.30 -3.45 -8.07
C GLU A 88 -5.53 -4.28 -9.34
N LYS A 89 -5.06 -3.78 -10.49
CA LYS A 89 -5.18 -4.51 -11.76
C LYS A 89 -4.43 -5.85 -11.72
N MET A 90 -3.23 -5.90 -11.16
CA MET A 90 -2.47 -7.16 -11.05
C MET A 90 -3.22 -8.20 -10.21
N VAL A 91 -3.91 -7.78 -9.15
CA VAL A 91 -4.70 -8.70 -8.31
C VAL A 91 -5.87 -9.29 -9.09
N GLU A 92 -6.55 -8.50 -9.93
CA GLU A 92 -7.59 -9.02 -10.84
C GLU A 92 -7.02 -10.10 -11.76
N GLU A 93 -5.92 -9.82 -12.46
CA GLU A 93 -5.27 -10.77 -13.38
C GLU A 93 -4.80 -12.05 -12.66
N ILE A 94 -4.19 -11.90 -11.48
CA ILE A 94 -3.73 -13.02 -10.64
C ILE A 94 -4.90 -13.91 -10.24
N SER A 95 -6.00 -13.32 -9.77
CA SER A 95 -7.18 -14.07 -9.36
C SER A 95 -7.93 -14.71 -10.53
N GLY A 96 -7.85 -14.09 -11.71
CA GLY A 96 -8.35 -14.60 -12.99
C GLY A 96 -7.54 -15.78 -13.56
N GLY A 97 -6.42 -16.15 -12.93
CA GLY A 97 -5.63 -17.32 -13.27
C GLY A 97 -4.21 -17.02 -13.76
N ASN A 98 -3.81 -15.75 -13.87
CA ASN A 98 -2.45 -15.35 -14.18
C ASN A 98 -1.57 -15.31 -12.92
N TYR A 99 -1.58 -16.38 -12.13
CA TYR A 99 -0.85 -16.46 -10.86
C TYR A 99 0.67 -16.37 -11.02
N GLN A 100 1.20 -16.51 -12.25
CA GLN A 100 2.63 -16.29 -12.56
C GLN A 100 3.08 -14.86 -12.30
N MET A 101 2.16 -13.89 -12.21
CA MET A 101 2.46 -12.50 -11.85
C MET A 101 2.71 -12.28 -10.34
N LEU A 102 2.47 -13.27 -9.48
CA LEU A 102 2.64 -13.13 -8.03
C LEU A 102 4.03 -12.60 -7.60
N PRO A 103 5.17 -13.02 -8.20
CA PRO A 103 6.46 -12.50 -7.82
C PRO A 103 6.66 -11.03 -8.19
N GLU A 104 6.14 -10.61 -9.35
CA GLU A 104 6.17 -9.22 -9.79
C GLU A 104 5.28 -8.36 -8.90
N PHE A 105 4.06 -8.82 -8.60
CA PHE A 105 3.15 -8.15 -7.66
C PHE A 105 3.81 -7.99 -6.28
N GLY A 106 4.44 -9.05 -5.77
CA GLY A 106 5.14 -9.01 -4.49
C GLY A 106 6.35 -8.08 -4.50
N GLN A 107 7.02 -7.91 -5.64
CA GLN A 107 8.11 -6.95 -5.76
C GLN A 107 7.58 -5.50 -5.76
N LEU A 108 6.55 -5.22 -6.57
CA LEU A 108 5.93 -3.90 -6.63
C LEU A 108 5.37 -3.49 -5.26
N LEU A 109 4.60 -4.37 -4.61
CA LEU A 109 4.03 -4.09 -3.28
C LEU A 109 5.13 -3.83 -2.23
N HIS A 110 6.24 -4.57 -2.28
CA HIS A 110 7.38 -4.32 -1.40
C HIS A 110 7.97 -2.93 -1.62
N ASP A 111 8.25 -2.58 -2.87
CA ASP A 111 8.94 -1.33 -3.20
C ASP A 111 8.05 -0.12 -2.91
N HIS A 112 6.76 -0.23 -3.26
CA HIS A 112 5.71 0.72 -2.91
C HIS A 112 5.66 0.99 -1.39
N THR A 113 5.48 -0.07 -0.58
CA THR A 113 5.42 0.06 0.88
C THR A 113 6.70 0.68 1.47
N ARG A 114 7.87 0.37 0.87
CA ARG A 114 9.15 0.95 1.30
C ARG A 114 9.28 2.41 0.92
N LEU A 115 8.76 2.81 -0.23
CA LEU A 115 8.75 4.18 -0.70
C LEU A 115 7.93 5.06 0.24
N GLU A 116 6.76 4.59 0.66
CA GLU A 116 5.90 5.28 1.62
C GLU A 116 6.60 5.46 2.97
N GLU A 117 7.12 4.37 3.54
CA GLU A 117 7.79 4.40 4.84
C GLU A 117 9.08 5.24 4.84
N ARG A 118 9.84 5.23 3.75
CA ARG A 118 11.18 5.84 3.73
C ARG A 118 11.22 7.24 3.13
N GLN A 119 10.23 7.62 2.33
CA GLN A 119 10.20 8.93 1.67
C GLN A 119 8.93 9.70 2.01
N LEU A 120 7.75 9.13 1.75
CA LEU A 120 6.50 9.85 1.95
C LEU A 120 6.30 10.24 3.42
N PHE A 121 6.34 9.28 4.34
CA PHE A 121 6.07 9.54 5.75
C PHE A 121 7.06 10.54 6.37
N PRO A 122 8.38 10.44 6.14
CA PRO A 122 9.32 11.47 6.57
C PRO A 122 9.00 12.87 6.01
N LEU A 123 8.62 12.99 4.74
CA LEU A 123 8.23 14.29 4.17
C LEU A 123 6.94 14.82 4.81
N VAL A 124 5.95 13.96 5.02
CA VAL A 124 4.69 14.31 5.69
C VAL A 124 4.96 14.79 7.13
N GLU A 125 5.81 14.07 7.89
CA GLU A 125 6.22 14.46 9.25
C GLU A 125 7.00 15.79 9.31
N GLN A 126 7.60 16.23 8.19
CA GLN A 126 8.27 17.54 8.08
C GLN A 126 7.30 18.67 7.70
N LEU A 127 6.27 18.36 6.92
CA LEU A 127 5.37 19.35 6.31
C LEU A 127 4.11 19.63 7.13
N PHE A 128 3.78 18.74 8.07
CA PHE A 128 2.59 18.83 8.89
C PHE A 128 2.91 18.57 10.36
N THR A 129 2.23 19.30 11.23
CA THR A 129 2.20 19.05 12.67
C THR A 129 1.34 17.82 12.99
N GLY A 130 1.52 17.24 14.18
CA GLY A 130 0.68 16.12 14.63
C GLY A 130 -0.81 16.48 14.75
N GLU A 131 -1.13 17.75 15.06
CA GLU A 131 -2.51 18.24 15.13
C GLU A 131 -3.15 18.32 13.74
N GLU A 132 -2.44 18.87 12.74
CA GLU A 132 -2.91 18.89 11.35
C GLU A 132 -3.16 17.46 10.85
N LEU A 133 -2.24 16.53 11.11
CA LEU A 133 -2.39 15.13 10.69
C LEU A 133 -3.52 14.40 11.42
N ASN A 134 -3.79 14.73 12.68
CA ASN A 134 -4.97 14.23 13.39
C ASN A 134 -6.25 14.66 12.68
N ASN A 135 -6.37 15.94 12.35
CA ASN A 135 -7.56 16.47 11.68
C ASN A 135 -7.76 15.83 10.30
N ILE A 136 -6.68 15.69 9.53
CA ILE A 136 -6.67 15.06 8.20
C ILE A 136 -7.17 13.60 8.26
N LEU A 137 -6.76 12.84 9.28
CA LEU A 137 -7.15 11.43 9.39
C LEU A 137 -8.55 11.23 9.98
N GLN A 138 -8.99 12.09 10.92
CA GLN A 138 -10.34 11.98 11.50
C GLN A 138 -11.47 12.31 10.52
N GLU A 139 -11.23 13.20 9.55
CA GLU A 139 -12.20 13.50 8.48
C GLU A 139 -12.50 12.28 7.58
N SER A 140 -11.68 11.22 7.61
CA SER A 140 -11.91 10.00 6.83
C SER A 140 -12.82 8.96 7.48
N GLU A 141 -13.11 9.11 8.78
CA GLU A 141 -14.00 8.23 9.55
C GLU A 141 -15.44 8.77 9.67
N SER A 142 -15.71 9.96 9.15
CA SER A 142 -17.02 10.64 9.13
C SER A 142 -17.73 10.50 7.78
#